data_AF-A0A4Y1ZNF1-F1
#
_entry.id   AF-A0A4Y1ZNF1-F1
#
_cell.length_a   1.000
_cell.length_b   1.000
_cell.length_c   1.000
_cell.angle_alpha   90.00
_cell.angle_beta   90.00
_cell.angle_gamma   90.00
#
_symmetry.space_group_name_H-M   'P 1'
#
loop_
_entity.id
_entity.type
_entity.pdbx_description
1 polymer ?
#
loop_
_entity_poly.entity_id
_entity_poly.type
_entity_poly.pdbx_seq_one_letter_code
_entity_poly.pdbx_strand_id
1 'polypeptide(L)' 'MSALFEAKLPTSFSNEIESSSPNLIVVRSNVTNLEECSIWIKEYGKATNTKWNARTSKPCGQRFVC' A
#
# COMPACT_ATOMS: atom_id res chain seq x y z
N MET A 1 -9.00 17.23 7.06
CA MET A 1 -8.53 16.87 5.71
C MET A 1 -8.49 15.35 5.58
N SER A 2 -9.64 14.68 5.60
CA SER A 2 -9.69 13.20 5.78
C SER A 2 -10.59 12.47 4.76
N ALA A 3 -11.50 13.15 4.07
CA ALA A 3 -12.46 12.48 3.17
C ALA A 3 -11.91 12.09 1.78
N LEU A 4 -10.82 12.72 1.33
CA LEU A 4 -10.34 12.54 -0.06
C LEU A 4 -9.54 11.24 -0.28
N PHE A 5 -9.03 10.63 0.80
CA PHE A 5 -8.16 9.45 0.72
C PHE A 5 -8.97 8.15 0.79
N GLU A 6 -9.97 8.09 1.67
CA GLU A 6 -10.87 6.93 1.77
C GLU A 6 -11.64 6.67 0.48
N ALA A 7 -12.09 7.72 -0.20
CA ALA A 7 -12.80 7.62 -1.48
C ALA A 7 -11.94 7.07 -2.64
N LYS A 8 -10.62 6.96 -2.46
CA LYS A 8 -9.68 6.54 -3.52
C LYS A 8 -9.05 5.17 -3.25
N LEU A 9 -9.38 4.52 -2.14
CA LEU A 9 -8.84 3.19 -1.85
C LEU A 9 -9.43 2.15 -2.82
N PRO A 10 -8.65 1.11 -3.19
CA PRO A 10 -9.12 0.04 -4.07
C PRO A 10 -10.34 -0.68 -3.51
N THR A 11 -11.47 -0.70 -4.22
CA THR A 11 -12.69 -1.38 -3.74
C THR A 11 -12.63 -2.90 -3.88
N SER A 12 -11.69 -3.42 -4.68
CA SER A 12 -11.49 -4.86 -4.86
C SER A 12 -10.93 -5.54 -3.60
N PHE A 13 -10.41 -4.76 -2.64
CA PHE A 13 -9.79 -5.25 -1.42
C PHE A 13 -10.44 -4.62 -0.19
N SER A 14 -10.44 -5.36 0.92
CA SER A 14 -10.84 -4.81 2.21
C SER A 14 -9.70 -3.98 2.75
N ASN A 15 -9.87 -2.65 2.78
CA ASN A 15 -8.87 -1.70 3.25
C ASN A 15 -9.35 -0.98 4.50
N GLU A 16 -8.48 -0.90 5.48
CA GLU A 16 -8.70 -0.16 6.72
C GLU A 16 -7.57 0.83 6.92
N ILE A 17 -7.89 2.06 7.32
CA ILE A 17 -6.88 3.06 7.68
C ILE A 17 -6.49 2.83 9.13
N GLU A 18 -5.28 2.32 9.35
CA GLU A 18 -4.75 2.07 10.69
C GLU A 18 -4.30 3.37 11.37
N SER A 19 -3.65 4.26 10.61
CA SER A 19 -3.27 5.57 11.12
C SER A 19 -3.21 6.62 10.02
N SER A 20 -3.54 7.85 10.39
CA SER A 20 -3.51 9.01 9.50
C SER A 20 -2.80 10.15 10.19
N SER A 21 -1.66 10.55 9.62
CA SER A 21 -0.90 11.73 10.00
C SER A 21 -0.77 12.66 8.79
N PRO A 22 -0.42 13.94 8.97
CA PRO A 22 -0.35 14.89 7.86
C PRO A 22 0.57 14.46 6.69
N ASN A 23 1.61 13.68 7.00
CA ASN A 23 2.64 13.28 6.02
C ASN A 23 2.65 11.78 5.72
N LEU A 24 1.96 10.97 6.52
CA LEU A 24 1.97 9.51 6.41
C LEU A 24 0.59 8.96 6.72
N ILE A 25 0.09 8.12 5.82
CA ILE A 25 -1.12 7.33 6.02
C ILE A 25 -0.73 5.87 5.95
N VAL A 26 -1.11 5.11 6.97
CA VAL A 26 -0.88 3.66 7.03
C VAL A 26 -2.22 2.97 6.77
N VAL A 27 -2.24 2.15 5.72
CA VAL A 27 -3.40 1.37 5.30
C VAL A 27 -3.09 -0.11 5.48
N ARG A 28 -4.01 -0.83 6.12
CA ARG A 28 -3.98 -2.29 6.23
C ARG A 28 -4.97 -2.87 5.24
N SER A 29 -4.50 -3.79 4.40
CA SER A 29 -5.33 -4.45 3.39
C SER A 29 -5.25 -5.97 3.53
N ASN A 30 -6.26 -6.68 3.03
CA ASN A 30 -6.29 -8.15 3.01
C ASN A 30 -5.47 -8.77 1.87
N VAL A 31 -4.46 -8.07 1.36
CA VAL A 31 -3.57 -8.53 0.28
C VAL A 31 -2.64 -9.61 0.82
N THR A 32 -2.60 -10.76 0.14
CA THR A 32 -1.87 -11.96 0.59
C THR A 32 -0.61 -12.24 -0.23
N ASN A 33 -0.58 -11.83 -1.50
CA ASN A 33 0.50 -12.15 -2.42
C ASN A 33 0.92 -10.93 -3.26
N LEU A 34 2.03 -11.07 -4.00
CA LEU A 34 2.62 -9.98 -4.79
C LEU A 34 1.77 -9.58 -6.00
N GLU A 35 0.99 -10.51 -6.56
CA GLU A 35 0.09 -10.25 -7.69
C GLU A 35 -1.07 -9.35 -7.24
N GLU A 36 -1.71 -9.70 -6.12
CA GLU A 36 -2.72 -8.88 -5.45
C GLU A 36 -2.16 -7.51 -5.05
N CYS A 37 -0.92 -7.45 -4.55
CA CYS A 37 -0.25 -6.18 -4.27
C CYS A 37 -0.11 -5.33 -5.55
N SER A 38 0.25 -5.97 -6.67
CA SER A 38 0.36 -5.31 -7.98
C SER A 38 -0.99 -4.81 -8.51
N ILE A 39 -2.08 -5.52 -8.23
CA ILE A 39 -3.44 -5.09 -8.57
C ILE A 39 -3.85 -3.90 -7.70
N TRP A 40 -3.62 -4.00 -6.39
CA TRP A 40 -3.93 -2.96 -5.42
C TRP A 40 -3.29 -1.61 -5.80
N ILE A 41 -1.99 -1.61 -6.10
CA ILE A 41 -1.29 -0.38 -6.51
C ILE A 41 -1.76 0.18 -7.85
N LYS A 42 -2.24 -0.66 -8.77
CA LYS A 42 -2.78 -0.23 -10.07
C LYS A 42 -4.12 0.46 -9.89
N GLU A 43 -5.02 -0.14 -9.11
CA GLU A 43 -6.32 0.45 -8.79
C GLU A 43 -6.15 1.77 -8.04
N TYR A 44 -5.31 1.77 -7.01
CA TYR A 44 -5.04 2.96 -6.22
C TYR A 44 -4.38 4.07 -7.05
N GLY A 45 -3.39 3.70 -7.88
CA GLY A 45 -2.74 4.63 -8.79
C GLY A 45 -3.70 5.21 -9.82
N LYS A 46 -4.64 4.41 -10.35
CA LYS A 46 -5.69 4.88 -11.25
C LYS A 46 -6.65 5.85 -10.55
N ALA A 47 -7.06 5.55 -9.32
CA ALA A 47 -7.97 6.40 -8.54
C ALA A 47 -7.33 7.73 -8.11
N THR A 48 -6.03 7.72 -7.81
CA THR A 48 -5.27 8.91 -7.40
C THR A 48 -4.57 9.64 -8.54
N ASN A 49 -4.62 9.08 -9.77
CA ASN A 49 -3.84 9.54 -10.92
C ASN A 49 -2.33 9.64 -10.62
N THR A 50 -1.78 8.64 -9.92
CA THR A 50 -0.37 8.56 -9.56
C THR A 50 0.23 7.20 -9.93
N LYS A 51 1.54 7.13 -10.09
CA LYS A 51 2.25 5.89 -10.42
C LYS A 51 2.88 5.28 -9.16
N TRP A 52 2.41 4.09 -8.81
CA TRP A 52 2.91 3.32 -7.66
C TRP A 52 3.76 2.15 -8.15
N ASN A 53 4.79 1.79 -7.39
CA ASN A 53 5.66 0.64 -7.66
C ASN A 53 5.67 -0.28 -6.43
N ALA A 54 5.26 -1.53 -6.60
CA ALA A 54 5.51 -2.57 -5.60
C ALA A 54 6.97 -3.01 -5.69
N ARG A 55 7.64 -3.11 -4.54
CA ARG A 55 8.99 -3.65 -4.44
C ARG A 55 9.00 -4.73 -3.39
N THR A 56 9.50 -5.90 -3.75
CA THR A 56 9.88 -6.90 -2.77
C THR A 56 11.27 -6.52 -2.28
N SER A 57 11.42 -6.23 -1.00
CA SER A 57 12.74 -6.29 -0.39
C SER A 57 13.06 -7.76 -0.22
N LYS A 58 14.03 -8.28 -0.98
CA LYS A 58 14.78 -9.44 -0.50
C LYS A 58 15.73 -8.87 0.56
N PRO A 59 15.60 -9.21 1.85
CA PRO A 59 16.64 -8.90 2.81
C PRO A 59 17.82 -9.85 2.52
N CYS A 60 18.56 -9.61 1.45
CA CYS A 60 19.82 -10.29 1.15
C CYS A 60 20.99 -9.73 1.98
N GLY A 61 20.69 -9.12 3.13
CA GLY A 61 21.71 -8.78 4.12
C GLY A 61 22.10 -10.03 4.90
N GLN A 62 23.28 -10.57 4.64
CA GLN A 62 23.93 -11.44 5.62
C GLN A 62 24.16 -10.61 6.89
N ARG A 63 23.41 -10.92 7.94
CA ARG A 63 23.65 -10.38 9.27
C ARG A 63 24.88 -11.10 9.84
N PHE A 64 26.04 -10.46 9.80
CA PHE A 64 27.19 -10.89 10.59
C PHE A 64 26.95 -10.46 12.04
N VAL A 65 26.94 -11.42 12.96
CA VAL A 65 26.82 -11.20 14.41
C VAL A 65 28.21 -11.52 15.00
N CYS A 66 28.70 -10.67 15.89
CA CYS A 66 29.96 -10.89 16.62
C CYS A 66 29.79 -11.97 17.69
#